data_AF-A0A229T707-F1
#
_entry.id   AF-A0A229T707-F1
#
_cell.length_a   1.000
_cell.length_b   1.000
_cell.length_c   1.000
_cell.angle_alpha   90.00
_cell.angle_beta   90.00
_cell.angle_gamma   90.00
#
_symmetry.space_group_name_H-M   'P 1'
#
loop_
_entity.id
_entity.type
_entity.pdbx_description
1 polymer ?
#
loop_
_entity_poly.entity_id
_entity_poly.type
_entity_poly.pdbx_seq_one_letter_code
_entity_poly.pdbx_strand_id
1 'polypeptide(L)'
;MAPPARRRSSGVNLGPLPVANLVVLEVGLAIGLVLLAIDMSMKYVGIGILGFALIVALLRWRGRWFTQWVGLTLRYSFRSHDRVANPLPPSTVEELAAEETTVTGADDARVNLLRIAVPDLVVAHGVDHEVQQVGLAWNDGTWTAVLLVEPTPALITQADGAPSLPLSALAPCLEDRGVVLDSIQTIWHCYPGSAALPSDSPALSSYMEVLGPLPAAARRTTWVAIRLDPKRCPAAIRERGGGVVGAHRALIGALSRVRNALESQGVPTRPLDPDELLRASISAAELTSVAGSPNKVTLQERWSGVTAAGIGHASYAITGWPKGKITGSLNALTSVRALSATLAMSISPASDEGKIGLRGVVRLSARNPRELDAADQRLQGLAERLDVTLTPLRGLQVSAFAATLPIGGTA
;
A
#
# COMPACT_ATOMS: atom_id res chain seq x y z
N MET A 1 16.64 -19.11 17.06
CA MET A 1 15.74 -18.16 17.74
C MET A 1 15.83 -16.85 16.96
N ALA A 2 14.84 -16.52 16.12
CA ALA A 2 14.89 -15.28 15.35
C ALA A 2 14.81 -14.09 16.31
N PRO A 3 15.65 -13.04 16.16
CA PRO A 3 15.58 -11.87 17.00
C PRO A 3 14.17 -11.23 16.92
N PRO A 4 13.66 -10.63 18.00
CA PRO A 4 12.33 -10.06 18.00
C PRO A 4 12.20 -8.99 16.91
N ALA A 5 11.16 -9.11 16.08
CA ALA A 5 10.85 -8.13 15.05
C ALA A 5 10.66 -6.76 15.72
N ARG A 6 11.58 -5.82 15.43
CA ARG A 6 11.52 -4.47 15.99
C ARG A 6 10.53 -3.65 15.17
N ARG A 7 9.43 -3.20 15.77
CA ARG A 7 8.52 -2.25 15.12
C ARG A 7 9.28 -0.98 14.77
N ARG A 8 9.35 -0.64 13.49
CA ARG A 8 9.77 0.70 13.04
C ARG A 8 8.65 1.67 13.43
N SER A 9 8.94 2.62 14.31
CA SER A 9 8.02 3.70 14.64
C SER A 9 7.92 4.68 13.46
N SER A 10 6.70 5.02 13.05
CA SER A 10 6.49 5.99 11.97
C SER A 10 6.92 7.40 12.42
N GLY A 11 7.72 8.09 11.60
CA GLY A 11 8.19 9.47 11.84
C GLY A 11 9.62 9.59 12.37
N VAL A 12 10.06 10.82 12.63
CA VAL A 12 11.37 11.10 13.25
C VAL A 12 11.27 10.76 14.74
N ASN A 13 12.07 9.78 15.18
CA ASN A 13 12.12 9.35 16.57
C ASN A 13 13.54 9.47 17.09
N LEU A 14 13.69 9.82 18.37
CA LEU A 14 14.97 9.88 19.06
C LEU A 14 14.94 8.76 20.11
N GLY A 15 15.56 7.63 19.77
CA GLY A 15 15.43 6.39 20.55
C GLY A 15 14.00 5.83 20.52
N PRO A 16 13.39 5.47 21.68
CA PRO A 16 12.04 4.91 21.74
C PRO A 16 10.91 5.97 21.69
N LEU A 17 11.24 7.27 21.73
CA LEU A 17 10.27 8.37 21.81
C LEU A 17 10.18 9.16 20.50
N PRO A 18 8.97 9.55 20.06
CA PRO A 18 8.81 10.50 18.97
C PRO A 18 9.40 11.87 19.32
N VAL A 19 10.03 12.54 18.35
CA VAL A 19 10.58 13.89 18.54
C VAL A 19 9.51 14.88 19.02
N ALA A 20 8.26 14.73 18.54
CA ALA A 20 7.16 15.57 19.00
C ALA A 20 6.91 15.49 20.52
N ASN A 21 7.15 14.33 21.15
CA ASN A 21 7.00 14.18 22.61
C ASN A 21 8.11 14.93 23.34
N LEU A 22 9.34 14.89 22.79
CA LEU A 22 10.46 15.63 23.33
C LEU A 22 10.21 17.15 23.24
N VAL A 23 9.73 17.63 22.09
CA VAL A 23 9.38 19.04 21.90
C VAL A 23 8.28 19.48 22.86
N VAL A 24 7.25 18.66 23.11
CA VAL A 24 6.21 18.98 24.10
C VAL A 24 6.78 19.11 25.51
N LEU A 25 7.72 18.22 25.88
CA LEU A 25 8.40 18.30 27.17
C LEU A 25 9.31 19.53 27.28
N GLU A 26 10.08 19.84 26.25
CA GLU A 26 10.95 21.02 26.18
C GLU A 26 10.14 22.32 26.29
N VAL A 27 9.03 22.43 25.55
CA VAL A 27 8.13 23.58 25.62
C VAL A 27 7.48 23.70 26.99
N GLY A 28 7.00 22.59 27.57
CA GLY A 28 6.44 22.58 28.92
C GLY A 28 7.43 23.02 29.99
N LEU A 29 8.68 22.56 29.90
CA LEU A 29 9.78 22.96 30.77
C LEU A 29 10.17 24.43 30.58
N ALA A 30 10.28 24.90 29.33
CA ALA A 30 10.59 26.29 29.03
C ALA A 30 9.52 27.24 29.60
N ILE A 31 8.23 26.94 29.39
CA ILE A 31 7.12 27.73 29.95
C ILE A 31 7.18 27.72 31.48
N GLY A 32 7.41 26.55 32.09
CA GLY A 32 7.55 26.43 33.55
C GLY A 32 8.68 27.28 34.12
N LEU A 33 9.85 27.29 33.47
CA LEU A 33 11.00 28.10 33.86
C LEU A 33 10.76 29.61 33.65
N VAL A 34 10.12 30.00 32.54
CA VAL A 34 9.76 31.40 32.30
C VAL A 34 8.80 31.92 33.37
N LEU A 35 7.79 31.16 33.74
CA LEU A 35 6.86 31.55 34.81
C LEU A 35 7.55 31.71 36.16
N LEU A 36 8.50 30.81 36.47
CA LEU A 36 9.28 30.89 37.71
C LEU A 36 10.23 32.09 37.72
N ALA A 37 10.76 32.48 36.55
CA ALA A 37 11.61 33.66 36.39
C ALA A 37 10.83 34.98 36.51
N ILE A 38 9.54 34.99 36.13
CA ILE A 38 8.67 36.17 36.26
C ILE A 38 8.23 36.36 37.71
N ASP A 39 7.68 35.32 38.34
CA ASP A 39 7.20 35.40 39.72
C ASP A 39 7.27 34.04 40.43
N MET A 40 7.99 34.01 41.55
CA MET A 40 8.19 32.82 42.37
C MET A 40 6.90 32.34 43.07
N SER A 41 5.87 33.19 43.13
CA SER A 41 4.52 32.81 43.57
C SER A 41 3.84 31.81 42.62
N MET A 42 4.20 31.84 41.33
CA MET A 42 3.61 30.99 40.27
C MET A 42 4.23 29.58 40.19
N LYS A 43 5.07 29.18 41.16
CA LYS A 43 5.75 27.88 41.19
C LYS A 43 4.80 26.69 41.00
N TYR A 44 3.59 26.73 41.59
CA TYR A 44 2.62 25.65 41.45
C TYR A 44 1.99 25.60 40.04
N VAL A 45 1.83 26.75 39.39
CA VAL A 45 1.35 26.84 38.00
C VAL A 45 2.42 26.29 37.05
N GLY A 46 3.69 26.66 37.24
CA GLY A 46 4.81 26.12 36.46
C GLY A 46 4.95 24.60 36.59
N ILE A 47 4.87 24.07 37.82
CA ILE A 47 4.87 22.62 38.08
C ILE A 47 3.65 21.96 37.43
N GLY A 48 2.47 22.60 37.49
CA GLY A 48 1.26 22.10 36.84
C GLY A 48 1.39 21.98 35.32
N ILE A 49 1.97 22.98 34.66
CA ILE A 49 2.21 22.98 33.20
C ILE A 49 3.22 21.90 32.82
N LEU A 50 4.32 21.77 33.57
CA LEU A 50 5.30 20.72 33.32
C LEU A 50 4.70 19.32 33.53
N GLY A 51 3.92 19.14 34.61
CA GLY A 51 3.20 17.89 34.88
C GLY A 51 2.18 17.56 33.79
N PHE A 52 1.44 18.56 33.29
CA PHE A 52 0.53 18.40 32.16
C PHE A 52 1.26 18.02 30.87
N ALA A 53 2.37 18.69 30.55
CA ALA A 53 3.21 18.36 29.40
C ALA A 53 3.75 16.93 29.49
N LEU A 54 4.15 16.49 30.69
CA LEU A 54 4.57 15.11 30.95
C LEU A 54 3.45 14.11 30.69
N ILE A 55 2.24 14.39 31.19
CA ILE A 55 1.06 13.54 30.94
C ILE A 55 0.79 13.46 29.44
N VAL A 56 0.72 14.58 28.73
CA VAL A 56 0.47 14.64 27.27
C VAL A 56 1.54 13.89 26.48
N ALA A 57 2.82 14.05 26.84
CA ALA A 57 3.93 13.39 26.17
C ALA A 57 3.97 11.88 26.41
N LEU A 58 3.51 11.41 27.57
CA LEU A 58 3.51 9.98 27.92
C LEU A 58 2.19 9.27 27.64
N LEU A 59 1.11 10.01 27.39
CA LEU A 59 -0.22 9.44 27.14
C LEU A 59 -0.23 8.62 25.85
N ARG A 60 -0.54 7.33 25.99
CA ARG A 60 -0.77 6.42 24.85
C ARG A 60 -2.27 6.26 24.63
N TRP A 61 -2.72 6.59 23.42
CA TRP A 61 -4.12 6.46 23.01
C TRP A 61 -4.23 5.47 21.83
N ARG A 62 -4.97 4.38 22.00
CA ARG A 62 -5.20 3.34 20.96
C ARG A 62 -3.92 2.87 20.24
N GLY A 63 -2.83 2.65 21.00
CA GLY A 63 -1.56 2.14 20.48
C GLY A 63 -0.64 3.18 19.82
N ARG A 64 -1.03 4.46 19.76
CA ARG A 64 -0.21 5.60 19.30
C ARG A 64 0.05 6.59 20.44
N TRP A 65 1.08 7.40 20.32
CA TRP A 65 1.31 8.53 21.25
C TRP A 65 0.28 9.63 20.99
N PHE A 66 -0.21 10.30 22.04
CA PHE A 66 -1.24 11.33 21.91
C PHE A 66 -0.83 12.45 20.95
N THR A 67 0.43 12.89 20.99
CA THR A 67 1.00 13.88 20.06
C THR A 67 0.89 13.46 18.59
N GLN A 68 1.15 12.19 18.28
CA GLN A 68 1.01 11.63 16.94
C GLN A 68 -0.46 11.57 16.51
N TRP A 69 -1.36 11.26 17.45
CA TRP A 69 -2.79 11.26 17.19
C TRP A 69 -3.32 12.68 16.91
N VAL A 70 -2.91 13.68 17.69
CA VAL A 70 -3.27 15.09 17.47
C VAL A 70 -2.73 15.57 16.12
N GLY A 71 -1.45 15.32 15.83
CA GLY A 71 -0.85 15.72 14.56
C GLY A 71 -1.52 15.06 13.35
N LEU A 72 -1.91 13.79 13.47
CA LEU A 72 -2.66 13.09 12.44
C LEU A 72 -4.06 13.69 12.25
N THR A 73 -4.78 13.94 13.35
CA THR A 73 -6.13 14.52 13.31
C THR A 73 -6.12 15.92 12.72
N LEU A 74 -5.15 16.77 13.09
CA LEU A 74 -4.98 18.10 12.49
C LEU A 74 -4.70 18.00 10.99
N ARG A 75 -3.72 17.18 10.58
CA ARG A 75 -3.39 16.99 9.15
C ARG A 75 -4.56 16.48 8.35
N TYR A 76 -5.32 15.55 8.91
CA TYR A 76 -6.55 15.05 8.31
C TYR A 76 -7.56 16.21 8.17
N SER A 77 -7.87 16.90 9.27
CA SER A 77 -8.85 18.00 9.27
C SER A 77 -8.52 19.15 8.30
N PHE A 78 -7.25 19.43 8.05
CA PHE A 78 -6.83 20.51 7.15
C PHE A 78 -6.61 20.07 5.69
N ARG A 79 -6.74 18.78 5.36
CA ARG A 79 -6.60 18.28 3.98
C ARG A 79 -7.96 18.22 3.27
N SER A 80 -7.95 18.29 1.94
CA SER A 80 -9.11 17.88 1.15
C SER A 80 -9.35 16.37 1.28
N HIS A 81 -10.61 16.03 1.52
CA HIS A 81 -11.08 14.64 1.64
C HIS A 81 -11.74 14.13 0.37
N ASP A 82 -12.16 15.05 -0.49
CA ASP A 82 -12.80 14.74 -1.76
C ASP A 82 -11.82 14.96 -2.92
N ARG A 83 -11.80 13.99 -3.82
CA ARG A 83 -11.05 14.04 -5.09
C ARG A 83 -11.98 13.62 -6.22
N VAL A 84 -11.84 14.27 -7.37
CA VAL A 84 -12.74 14.06 -8.50
C VAL A 84 -11.91 13.93 -9.78
N ALA A 85 -12.17 12.87 -10.54
CA ALA A 85 -11.74 12.77 -11.93
C ALA A 85 -12.86 13.34 -12.81
N ASN A 86 -12.53 14.38 -13.58
CA ASN A 86 -13.43 14.91 -14.59
C ASN A 86 -13.29 14.07 -15.86
N PRO A 87 -14.40 13.76 -16.55
CA PRO A 87 -14.35 13.04 -17.81
C PRO A 87 -13.55 13.86 -18.84
N LEU A 88 -12.72 13.17 -19.61
CA LEU A 88 -12.01 13.79 -20.72
C LEU A 88 -12.92 13.79 -21.96
N PRO A 89 -12.75 14.75 -22.89
CA PRO A 89 -13.44 14.71 -24.18
C PRO A 89 -13.10 13.40 -24.90
N PRO A 90 -14.03 12.83 -25.69
CA PRO A 90 -13.71 11.66 -26.51
C PRO A 90 -12.63 12.05 -27.52
N SER A 91 -11.43 11.48 -27.36
CA SER A 91 -10.34 11.58 -28.33
C SER A 91 -10.70 10.79 -29.59
N THR A 92 -10.43 11.34 -30.77
CA THR A 92 -10.69 10.64 -32.04
C THR A 92 -9.69 9.49 -32.24
N VAL A 93 -10.11 8.45 -32.97
CA VAL A 93 -9.27 7.28 -33.26
C VAL A 93 -7.97 7.67 -33.99
N GLU A 94 -7.99 8.78 -34.73
CA GLU A 94 -6.82 9.37 -35.40
C GLU A 94 -5.82 10.01 -34.42
N GLU A 95 -6.28 10.63 -33.32
CA GLU A 95 -5.41 11.19 -32.27
C GLU A 95 -4.73 10.07 -31.46
N LEU A 96 -5.45 8.99 -31.16
CA LEU A 96 -4.91 7.81 -30.47
C LEU A 96 -3.89 7.01 -31.31
N ALA A 97 -4.05 7.00 -32.64
CA ALA A 97 -3.16 6.27 -33.55
C ALA A 97 -1.92 7.09 -33.97
N ALA A 98 -1.96 8.42 -33.83
CA ALA A 98 -0.87 9.32 -34.23
C ALA A 98 0.17 9.55 -33.11
N GLU A 99 -0.14 9.19 -31.86
CA GLU A 99 0.76 9.40 -30.73
C GLU A 99 1.60 8.14 -30.43
N GLU A 100 2.78 8.03 -31.05
CA GLU A 100 3.89 7.24 -30.47
C GLU A 100 4.42 7.96 -29.21
N THR A 101 3.58 8.07 -28.19
CA THR A 101 3.94 8.73 -26.94
C THR A 101 4.74 7.77 -26.06
N THR A 102 5.99 8.14 -25.78
CA THR A 102 6.87 7.43 -24.83
C THR A 102 6.37 7.52 -23.38
N VAL A 103 5.37 8.35 -23.12
CA VAL A 103 4.81 8.62 -21.79
C VAL A 103 3.31 8.83 -21.89
N THR A 104 2.55 8.03 -21.14
CA THR A 104 1.10 8.19 -20.94
C THR A 104 0.86 9.11 -19.74
N GLY A 105 0.36 10.31 -20.01
CA GLY A 105 0.15 11.39 -19.04
C GLY A 105 -1.31 11.54 -18.59
N ALA A 106 -1.64 12.75 -18.13
CA ALA A 106 -2.96 13.10 -17.61
C ALA A 106 -4.09 13.04 -18.64
N ASP A 107 -3.73 13.08 -19.92
CA ASP A 107 -4.67 13.14 -21.05
C ASP A 107 -5.22 11.75 -21.41
N ASP A 108 -4.66 10.68 -20.84
CA ASP A 108 -5.25 9.34 -20.89
C ASP A 108 -6.33 9.21 -19.81
N ALA A 109 -7.52 8.76 -20.20
CA ALA A 109 -8.67 8.60 -19.30
C ALA A 109 -8.40 7.68 -18.10
N ARG A 110 -7.56 6.65 -18.28
CA ARG A 110 -7.18 5.68 -17.24
C ARG A 110 -6.23 6.31 -16.23
N VAL A 111 -5.24 7.06 -16.70
CA VAL A 111 -4.32 7.81 -15.82
C VAL A 111 -5.10 8.87 -15.05
N ASN A 112 -5.91 9.67 -15.72
CA ASN A 112 -6.77 10.67 -15.09
C ASN A 112 -7.67 10.06 -14.00
N LEU A 113 -8.27 8.90 -14.27
CA LEU A 113 -9.06 8.16 -13.29
C LEU A 113 -8.22 7.70 -12.09
N LEU A 114 -7.04 7.12 -12.32
CA LEU A 114 -6.16 6.64 -11.25
C LEU A 114 -5.54 7.79 -10.42
N ARG A 115 -5.46 9.00 -10.98
CA ARG A 115 -4.97 10.19 -10.26
C ARG A 115 -5.86 10.63 -9.11
N ILE A 116 -7.09 10.13 -9.00
CA ILE A 116 -7.89 10.31 -7.76
C ILE A 116 -7.21 9.63 -6.56
N ALA A 117 -6.51 8.52 -6.78
CA ALA A 117 -5.77 7.82 -5.73
C ALA A 117 -4.29 8.24 -5.70
N VAL A 118 -3.66 8.39 -6.87
CA VAL A 118 -2.23 8.66 -7.06
C VAL A 118 -2.04 9.97 -7.86
N PRO A 119 -2.08 11.15 -7.21
CA PRO A 119 -2.27 12.45 -7.89
C PRO A 119 -1.21 12.84 -8.92
N ASP A 120 0.01 12.33 -8.77
CA ASP A 120 1.17 12.61 -9.60
C ASP A 120 1.53 11.48 -10.56
N LEU A 121 0.59 10.53 -10.76
CA LEU A 121 0.79 9.38 -11.64
C LEU A 121 1.08 9.81 -13.07
N VAL A 122 2.17 9.25 -13.59
CA VAL A 122 2.54 9.26 -15.01
C VAL A 122 3.07 7.87 -15.33
N VAL A 123 2.78 7.32 -16.52
CA VAL A 123 3.30 6.01 -16.94
C VAL A 123 4.22 6.18 -18.13
N ALA A 124 5.52 5.95 -17.92
CA ALA A 124 6.51 5.93 -18.99
C ALA A 124 6.61 4.53 -19.61
N HIS A 125 6.96 4.51 -20.89
CA HIS A 125 7.12 3.29 -21.68
C HIS A 125 8.59 2.91 -21.69
N GLY A 126 8.89 1.73 -21.16
CA GLY A 126 10.21 1.13 -21.18
C GLY A 126 10.23 -0.13 -22.04
N VAL A 127 11.44 -0.59 -22.34
CA VAL A 127 11.67 -1.88 -23.01
C VAL A 127 12.75 -2.60 -22.22
N ASP A 128 12.52 -3.88 -21.92
CA ASP A 128 13.51 -4.70 -21.24
C ASP A 128 14.57 -5.29 -22.20
N HIS A 129 15.45 -6.14 -21.67
CA HIS A 129 16.52 -6.76 -22.45
C HIS A 129 16.02 -7.80 -23.46
N GLU A 130 14.79 -8.28 -23.29
CA GLU A 130 14.10 -9.25 -24.16
C GLU A 130 13.15 -8.56 -25.15
N VAL A 131 13.28 -7.24 -25.29
CA VAL A 131 12.45 -6.39 -26.16
C VAL A 131 10.97 -6.42 -25.76
N GLN A 132 10.66 -6.77 -24.51
CA GLN A 132 9.29 -6.71 -23.97
C GLN A 132 9.00 -5.31 -23.45
N GLN A 133 7.79 -4.82 -23.72
CA GLN A 133 7.35 -3.53 -23.18
C GLN A 133 7.18 -3.61 -21.66
N VAL A 134 7.56 -2.54 -20.98
CA VAL A 134 7.47 -2.41 -19.53
C VAL A 134 6.85 -1.07 -19.17
N GLY A 135 5.75 -1.09 -18.42
CA GLY A 135 5.17 0.11 -17.84
C GLY A 135 5.98 0.57 -16.62
N LEU A 136 6.34 1.85 -16.61
CA LEU A 136 7.08 2.49 -15.51
C LEU A 136 6.21 3.60 -14.90
N ALA A 137 5.64 3.36 -13.72
CA ALA A 137 4.80 4.34 -13.04
C ALA A 137 5.65 5.30 -12.18
N TRP A 138 5.46 6.61 -12.38
CA TRP A 138 6.01 7.64 -11.51
C TRP A 138 5.01 8.02 -10.42
N ASN A 139 5.48 8.07 -9.17
CA ASN A 139 4.69 8.42 -8.00
C ASN A 139 5.62 8.84 -6.85
N ASP A 140 5.32 9.94 -6.19
CA ASP A 140 5.97 10.44 -4.98
C ASP A 140 7.50 10.47 -5.08
N GLY A 141 8.01 10.93 -6.23
CA GLY A 141 9.45 11.02 -6.49
C GLY A 141 10.14 9.69 -6.82
N THR A 142 9.37 8.61 -7.05
CA THR A 142 9.91 7.26 -7.29
C THR A 142 9.34 6.65 -8.56
N TRP A 143 10.11 5.73 -9.17
CA TRP A 143 9.67 4.91 -10.29
C TRP A 143 9.29 3.51 -9.81
N THR A 144 8.18 2.98 -10.32
CA THR A 144 7.69 1.63 -10.01
C THR A 144 7.49 0.82 -11.29
N ALA A 145 8.01 -0.41 -11.32
CA ALA A 145 7.75 -1.39 -12.37
C ALA A 145 7.14 -2.64 -11.73
N VAL A 146 6.27 -3.35 -12.44
CA VAL A 146 5.47 -4.44 -11.86
C VAL A 146 5.65 -5.72 -12.65
N LEU A 147 5.87 -6.81 -11.93
CA LEU A 147 5.76 -8.18 -12.45
C LEU A 147 4.38 -8.76 -12.10
N LEU A 148 3.74 -9.40 -13.07
CA LEU A 148 2.63 -10.30 -12.84
C LEU A 148 3.18 -11.70 -12.58
N VAL A 149 2.72 -12.34 -11.48
CA VAL A 149 2.96 -13.77 -11.28
C VAL A 149 1.95 -14.54 -12.13
N GLU A 150 2.47 -15.38 -13.02
CA GLU A 150 1.65 -16.20 -13.90
C GLU A 150 0.88 -17.24 -13.07
N PRO A 151 -0.45 -17.28 -13.16
CA PRO A 151 -1.22 -18.29 -12.44
C PRO A 151 -0.88 -19.66 -13.04
N THR A 152 -0.32 -20.56 -12.23
CA THR A 152 -0.19 -21.96 -12.66
C THR A 152 -1.59 -22.52 -12.87
N PRO A 153 -1.95 -23.03 -14.06
CA PRO A 153 -3.27 -23.60 -14.30
C PRO A 153 -3.44 -24.87 -13.46
N ALA A 154 -4.03 -24.73 -12.28
CA ALA A 154 -4.46 -25.85 -11.46
C ALA A 154 -5.95 -26.10 -11.74
N LEU A 155 -6.32 -27.35 -12.04
CA LEU A 155 -7.72 -27.79 -12.21
C LEU A 155 -8.59 -27.51 -10.97
N ILE A 156 -7.97 -27.38 -9.78
CA ILE A 156 -8.61 -27.00 -8.51
C ILE A 156 -7.61 -26.17 -7.70
N THR A 157 -7.82 -24.85 -7.60
CA THR A 157 -7.02 -23.97 -6.72
C THR A 157 -7.62 -24.01 -5.31
N GLN A 158 -7.04 -24.78 -4.39
CA GLN A 158 -7.33 -24.56 -2.98
C GLN A 158 -6.75 -23.20 -2.56
N ALA A 159 -7.48 -22.41 -1.78
CA ALA A 159 -7.04 -21.07 -1.38
C ALA A 159 -5.71 -21.07 -0.59
N ASP A 160 -5.32 -22.21 0.00
CA ASP A 160 -4.03 -22.43 0.65
C ASP A 160 -2.91 -22.88 -0.31
N GLY A 161 -3.24 -23.30 -1.54
CA GLY A 161 -2.29 -23.86 -2.51
C GLY A 161 -1.59 -22.82 -3.39
N ALA A 162 -1.99 -21.55 -3.30
CA ALA A 162 -1.42 -20.52 -4.14
C ALA A 162 -0.03 -20.10 -3.60
N PRO A 163 1.02 -20.05 -4.45
CA PRO A 163 2.40 -20.02 -4.01
C PRO A 163 2.65 -18.88 -3.04
N SER A 164 3.28 -19.20 -1.92
CA SER A 164 3.78 -18.20 -1.01
C SER A 164 5.03 -17.58 -1.62
N LEU A 165 5.00 -16.27 -1.88
CA LEU A 165 6.16 -15.61 -2.49
C LEU A 165 7.36 -15.68 -1.52
N PRO A 166 8.53 -16.15 -1.99
CA PRO A 166 9.70 -16.36 -1.15
C PRO A 166 10.35 -15.01 -0.84
N LEU A 167 9.83 -14.30 0.18
CA LEU A 167 10.35 -12.99 0.60
C LEU A 167 11.85 -13.00 0.90
N SER A 168 12.39 -14.14 1.38
CA SER A 168 13.82 -14.34 1.61
C SER A 168 14.65 -14.33 0.32
N ALA A 169 14.10 -14.85 -0.80
CA ALA A 169 14.76 -14.82 -2.10
C ALA A 169 14.78 -13.41 -2.71
N LEU A 170 13.84 -12.55 -2.30
CA LEU A 170 13.75 -11.16 -2.76
C LEU A 170 14.67 -10.22 -1.96
N ALA A 171 15.04 -10.57 -0.73
CA ALA A 171 15.85 -9.72 0.14
C ALA A 171 17.21 -9.31 -0.48
N PRO A 172 17.98 -10.21 -1.13
CA PRO A 172 19.22 -9.84 -1.81
C PRO A 172 19.01 -8.87 -2.99
N CYS A 173 17.79 -8.82 -3.56
CA CYS A 173 17.51 -7.93 -4.68
C CYS A 173 17.33 -6.46 -4.26
N LEU A 174 17.16 -6.18 -2.95
CA LEU A 174 16.99 -4.83 -2.44
C LEU A 174 18.22 -3.95 -2.66
N GLU A 175 19.42 -4.54 -2.63
CA GLU A 175 20.69 -3.84 -2.81
C GLU A 175 21.61 -4.66 -3.71
N ASP A 176 21.83 -4.18 -4.94
CA ASP A 176 22.74 -4.84 -5.88
C ASP A 176 23.33 -3.86 -6.89
N ARG A 177 24.61 -4.03 -7.25
CA ARG A 177 25.35 -3.25 -8.25
C ARG A 177 25.15 -1.72 -8.14
N GLY A 178 25.25 -1.21 -6.90
CA GLY A 178 25.11 0.22 -6.59
C GLY A 178 23.68 0.76 -6.68
N VAL A 179 22.69 -0.10 -6.93
CA VAL A 179 21.26 0.24 -6.90
C VAL A 179 20.68 -0.25 -5.57
N VAL A 180 20.12 0.69 -4.81
CA VAL A 180 19.41 0.43 -3.55
C VAL A 180 17.94 0.76 -3.76
N LEU A 181 17.09 -0.27 -3.77
CA LEU A 181 15.66 -0.13 -3.98
C LEU A 181 14.98 0.58 -2.81
N ASP A 182 13.89 1.27 -3.13
CA ASP A 182 12.99 1.81 -2.10
C ASP A 182 12.25 0.69 -1.39
N SER A 183 11.61 -0.18 -2.18
CA SER A 183 10.97 -1.39 -1.69
C SER A 183 10.75 -2.41 -2.80
N ILE A 184 10.54 -3.67 -2.40
CA ILE A 184 9.91 -4.69 -3.23
C ILE A 184 8.59 -5.05 -2.54
N GLN A 185 7.47 -4.85 -3.22
CA GLN A 185 6.14 -5.06 -2.69
C GLN A 185 5.44 -6.20 -3.41
N THR A 186 4.94 -7.16 -2.65
CA THR A 186 4.06 -8.22 -3.10
C THR A 186 2.61 -7.81 -2.83
N ILE A 187 1.76 -7.82 -3.86
CA ILE A 187 0.35 -7.48 -3.74
C ILE A 187 -0.49 -8.69 -4.17
N TRP A 188 -1.30 -9.19 -3.27
CA TRP A 188 -2.31 -10.21 -3.54
C TRP A 188 -3.66 -9.55 -3.59
N HIS A 189 -4.35 -9.69 -4.71
CA HIS A 189 -5.69 -9.17 -4.90
C HIS A 189 -6.63 -10.32 -5.21
N CYS A 190 -7.56 -10.54 -4.28
CA CYS A 190 -8.43 -11.71 -4.25
C CYS A 190 -9.88 -11.29 -4.43
N TYR A 191 -10.55 -11.93 -5.40
CA TYR A 191 -12.00 -11.90 -5.55
C TYR A 191 -12.57 -13.23 -5.03
N PRO A 192 -13.46 -13.22 -4.03
CA PRO A 192 -14.14 -14.44 -3.65
C PRO A 192 -15.09 -14.90 -4.76
N GLY A 193 -15.39 -16.20 -4.83
CA GLY A 193 -16.33 -16.74 -5.83
C GLY A 193 -17.73 -16.12 -5.75
N SER A 194 -18.11 -15.64 -4.57
CA SER A 194 -19.33 -14.88 -4.33
C SER A 194 -19.34 -13.48 -4.96
N ALA A 195 -18.18 -12.92 -5.34
CA ALA A 195 -18.06 -11.54 -5.80
C ALA A 195 -18.79 -11.25 -7.12
N ALA A 196 -19.16 -12.27 -7.89
CA ALA A 196 -19.97 -12.11 -9.11
C ALA A 196 -21.48 -12.04 -8.82
N LEU A 197 -21.94 -12.46 -7.64
CA LEU A 197 -23.36 -12.57 -7.32
C LEU A 197 -23.83 -11.35 -6.51
N PRO A 198 -25.08 -10.87 -6.69
CA PRO A 198 -25.72 -9.92 -5.77
C PRO A 198 -25.77 -10.46 -4.34
N SER A 199 -25.69 -9.58 -3.35
CA SER A 199 -25.65 -9.96 -1.93
C SER A 199 -26.93 -10.65 -1.43
N ASP A 200 -28.04 -10.44 -2.13
CA ASP A 200 -29.38 -10.97 -1.86
C ASP A 200 -29.77 -12.14 -2.80
N SER A 201 -28.85 -12.60 -3.64
CA SER A 201 -29.13 -13.66 -4.60
C SER A 201 -29.34 -15.02 -3.91
N PRO A 202 -30.40 -15.78 -4.22
CA PRO A 202 -30.56 -17.17 -3.76
C PRO A 202 -29.41 -18.08 -4.19
N ALA A 203 -28.81 -17.82 -5.35
CA ALA A 203 -27.64 -18.54 -5.84
C ALA A 203 -26.42 -18.34 -4.94
N LEU A 204 -26.28 -17.15 -4.32
CA LEU A 204 -25.23 -16.90 -3.34
C LEU A 204 -25.49 -17.73 -2.07
N SER A 205 -26.73 -17.80 -1.59
CA SER A 205 -27.09 -18.63 -0.43
C SER A 205 -26.79 -20.11 -0.67
N SER A 206 -27.19 -20.66 -1.82
CA SER A 206 -26.88 -22.05 -2.18
C SER A 206 -25.38 -22.29 -2.37
N TYR A 207 -24.68 -21.36 -3.03
CA TYR A 207 -23.22 -21.43 -3.14
C TYR A 207 -22.55 -21.47 -1.77
N MET A 208 -23.03 -20.67 -0.81
CA MET A 208 -22.50 -20.65 0.55
C MET A 208 -22.79 -21.91 1.35
N GLU A 209 -23.97 -22.51 1.18
CA GLU A 209 -24.33 -23.80 1.79
C GLU A 209 -23.39 -24.91 1.33
N VAL A 210 -23.08 -24.95 0.03
CA VAL A 210 -22.17 -25.92 -0.57
C VAL A 210 -20.70 -25.65 -0.20
N LEU A 211 -20.28 -24.38 -0.19
CA LEU A 211 -18.90 -24.00 0.14
C LEU A 211 -18.55 -24.32 1.60
N GLY A 212 -19.52 -24.18 2.51
CA GLY A 212 -19.32 -24.47 3.93
C GLY A 212 -18.17 -23.64 4.55
N PRO A 213 -17.24 -24.25 5.32
CA PRO A 213 -16.12 -23.57 5.97
C PRO A 213 -14.90 -23.36 5.05
N LEU A 214 -14.96 -23.78 3.78
CA LEU A 214 -13.82 -23.68 2.87
C LEU A 214 -13.54 -22.22 2.48
N PRO A 215 -12.27 -21.85 2.22
CA PRO A 215 -11.93 -20.47 1.92
C PRO A 215 -12.47 -20.08 0.54
N ALA A 216 -12.98 -18.86 0.43
CA ALA A 216 -13.84 -18.44 -0.68
C ALA A 216 -13.10 -17.80 -1.87
N ALA A 217 -11.77 -17.68 -1.87
CA ALA A 217 -11.02 -16.98 -2.91
C ALA A 217 -11.03 -17.76 -4.23
N ALA A 218 -11.88 -17.36 -5.19
CA ALA A 218 -12.00 -18.02 -6.49
C ALA A 218 -10.98 -17.52 -7.50
N ARG A 219 -10.57 -16.25 -7.40
CA ARG A 219 -9.55 -15.66 -8.27
C ARG A 219 -8.57 -14.85 -7.42
N ARG A 220 -7.29 -15.18 -7.53
CA ARG A 220 -6.19 -14.42 -6.95
C ARG A 220 -5.25 -13.95 -8.05
N THR A 221 -5.05 -12.65 -8.13
CA THR A 221 -3.99 -12.05 -8.93
C THR A 221 -2.85 -11.65 -8.01
N THR A 222 -1.61 -11.94 -8.40
CA THR A 222 -0.42 -11.60 -7.61
C THR A 222 0.50 -10.72 -8.43
N TRP A 223 0.81 -9.54 -7.89
CA TRP A 223 1.75 -8.60 -8.47
C TRP A 223 2.97 -8.45 -7.56
N VAL A 224 4.13 -8.22 -8.17
CA VAL A 224 5.37 -7.83 -7.48
C VAL A 224 5.80 -6.48 -8.03
N ALA A 225 5.62 -5.43 -7.24
CA ALA A 225 6.01 -4.06 -7.57
C ALA A 225 7.42 -3.77 -7.05
N ILE A 226 8.30 -3.31 -7.93
CA ILE A 226 9.69 -2.95 -7.63
C ILE A 226 9.76 -1.42 -7.69
N ARG A 227 10.13 -0.78 -6.58
CA ARG A 227 10.17 0.68 -6.45
C ARG A 227 11.59 1.19 -6.30
N LEU A 228 11.97 2.17 -7.11
CA LEU A 228 13.27 2.83 -7.13
C LEU A 228 13.11 4.32 -6.81
N ASP A 229 13.82 4.80 -5.80
CA ASP A 229 14.02 6.25 -5.58
C ASP A 229 15.33 6.69 -6.27
N PRO A 230 15.26 7.53 -7.32
CA PRO A 230 16.45 8.02 -8.01
C PRO A 230 17.43 8.76 -7.08
N LYS A 231 16.95 9.42 -6.02
CA LYS A 231 17.79 10.18 -5.10
C LYS A 231 18.72 9.28 -4.27
N ARG A 232 18.36 8.01 -4.09
CA ARG A 232 19.17 7.01 -3.38
C ARG A 232 20.26 6.40 -4.26
N CYS A 233 20.15 6.50 -5.59
CA CYS A 233 21.01 5.82 -6.54
C CYS A 233 21.73 6.76 -7.54
N PRO A 234 22.28 7.92 -7.15
CA PRO A 234 22.79 8.92 -8.10
C PRO A 234 23.98 8.43 -8.93
N ALA A 235 24.90 7.66 -8.33
CA ALA A 235 26.06 7.11 -9.03
C ALA A 235 25.63 6.06 -10.08
N ALA A 236 24.81 5.09 -9.66
CA ALA A 236 24.30 4.05 -10.54
C ALA A 236 23.47 4.60 -11.71
N ILE A 237 22.68 5.66 -11.50
CA ILE A 237 21.90 6.30 -12.56
C ILE A 237 22.81 7.00 -13.56
N ARG A 238 23.84 7.71 -13.09
CA ARG A 238 24.82 8.40 -13.94
C ARG A 238 25.60 7.43 -14.83
N GLU A 239 26.04 6.30 -14.29
CA GLU A 239 26.69 5.23 -15.07
C GLU A 239 25.78 4.65 -16.17
N ARG A 240 24.46 4.74 -16.00
CA ARG A 240 23.46 4.22 -16.94
C ARG A 240 22.93 5.26 -17.93
N GLY A 241 23.60 6.40 -18.05
CA GLY A 241 23.26 7.49 -18.98
C GLY A 241 22.64 8.73 -18.31
N GLY A 242 22.42 8.70 -17.00
CA GLY A 242 21.93 9.84 -16.24
C GLY A 242 20.44 10.15 -16.43
N GLY A 243 19.94 11.11 -15.65
CA GLY A 243 18.56 11.59 -15.72
C GLY A 243 17.50 10.49 -15.60
N VAL A 244 16.38 10.69 -16.30
CA VAL A 244 15.23 9.77 -16.31
C VAL A 244 15.59 8.45 -17.00
N VAL A 245 16.33 8.49 -18.11
CA VAL A 245 16.73 7.30 -18.87
C VAL A 245 17.60 6.36 -18.04
N GLY A 246 18.57 6.90 -17.30
CA GLY A 246 19.40 6.13 -16.37
C GLY A 246 18.60 5.52 -15.23
N ALA A 247 17.58 6.22 -14.72
CA ALA A 247 16.66 5.70 -13.72
C ALA A 247 15.81 4.54 -14.26
N HIS A 248 15.26 4.67 -15.47
CA HIS A 248 14.52 3.60 -16.14
C HIS A 248 15.38 2.35 -16.34
N ARG A 249 16.61 2.52 -16.86
CA ARG A 249 17.55 1.40 -17.04
C ARG A 249 17.94 0.74 -15.71
N ALA A 250 18.13 1.53 -14.65
CA ALA A 250 18.41 0.99 -13.32
C ALA A 250 17.23 0.16 -12.78
N LEU A 251 16.00 0.65 -12.94
CA LEU A 251 14.78 -0.02 -12.50
C LEU A 251 14.50 -1.29 -13.33
N ILE A 252 14.60 -1.25 -14.66
CA ILE A 252 14.45 -2.42 -15.54
C ILE A 252 15.50 -3.49 -15.21
N GLY A 253 16.74 -3.08 -14.94
CA GLY A 253 17.77 -4.00 -14.46
C GLY A 253 17.43 -4.64 -13.12
N ALA A 254 16.81 -3.91 -12.18
CA ALA A 254 16.35 -4.46 -10.90
C ALA A 254 15.14 -5.40 -11.08
N LEU A 255 14.20 -5.04 -11.96
CA LEU A 255 13.04 -5.83 -12.34
C LEU A 255 13.46 -7.22 -12.84
N SER A 256 14.42 -7.27 -13.77
CA SER A 256 14.98 -8.52 -14.30
C SER A 256 15.63 -9.38 -13.20
N ARG A 257 16.34 -8.77 -12.24
CA ARG A 257 16.90 -9.52 -11.10
C ARG A 257 15.84 -10.12 -10.20
N VAL A 258 14.80 -9.36 -9.88
CA VAL A 258 13.66 -9.84 -9.09
C VAL A 258 12.95 -10.99 -9.81
N ARG A 259 12.71 -10.85 -11.12
CA ARG A 259 12.15 -11.90 -11.97
C ARG A 259 12.98 -13.18 -11.89
N ASN A 260 14.29 -13.10 -12.13
CA ASN A 260 15.20 -14.25 -12.08
C ASN A 260 15.23 -14.90 -10.68
N ALA A 261 15.19 -14.09 -9.61
CA ALA A 261 15.13 -14.60 -8.24
C ALA A 261 13.83 -15.40 -7.99
N LEU A 262 12.69 -14.95 -8.51
CA LEU A 262 11.41 -15.66 -8.42
C LEU A 262 11.38 -16.91 -9.30
N GLU A 263 11.89 -16.84 -10.53
CA GLU A 263 12.01 -17.98 -11.43
C GLU A 263 12.87 -19.10 -10.84
N SER A 264 13.97 -18.75 -10.16
CA SER A 264 14.82 -19.73 -9.44
C SER A 264 14.08 -20.51 -8.35
N GLN A 265 12.96 -19.96 -7.88
CA GLN A 265 12.08 -20.57 -6.87
C GLN A 265 10.84 -21.22 -7.50
N GLY A 266 10.79 -21.35 -8.83
CA GLY A 266 9.67 -21.94 -9.56
C GLY A 266 8.43 -21.04 -9.62
N VAL A 267 8.59 -19.72 -9.45
CA VAL A 267 7.51 -18.75 -9.57
C VAL A 267 7.65 -18.01 -10.91
N PRO A 268 6.95 -18.44 -11.97
CA PRO A 268 7.02 -17.77 -13.27
C PRO A 268 6.37 -16.39 -13.18
N THR A 269 7.05 -15.37 -13.72
CA THR A 269 6.56 -14.00 -13.72
C THR A 269 6.90 -13.30 -15.03
N ARG A 270 6.12 -12.28 -15.39
CA ARG A 270 6.40 -11.42 -16.54
C ARG A 270 6.20 -9.94 -16.19
N PRO A 271 6.90 -9.00 -16.84
CA PRO A 271 6.59 -7.58 -16.68
C PRO A 271 5.19 -7.25 -17.19
N LEU A 272 4.57 -6.24 -16.59
CA LEU A 272 3.38 -5.59 -17.13
C LEU A 272 3.79 -4.50 -18.12
N ASP A 273 3.19 -4.51 -19.30
CA ASP A 273 3.29 -3.39 -20.23
C ASP A 273 2.52 -2.15 -19.68
N PRO A 274 2.64 -0.96 -20.30
CA PRO A 274 1.94 0.25 -19.85
C PRO A 274 0.42 0.09 -19.73
N ASP A 275 -0.23 -0.59 -20.68
CA ASP A 275 -1.68 -0.74 -20.72
C ASP A 275 -2.18 -1.75 -19.68
N GLU A 276 -1.47 -2.87 -19.53
CA GLU A 276 -1.71 -3.87 -18.52
C GLU A 276 -1.49 -3.33 -17.11
N LEU A 277 -0.46 -2.49 -16.93
CA LEU A 277 -0.19 -1.82 -15.65
C LEU A 277 -1.36 -0.92 -15.22
N LEU A 278 -1.88 -0.12 -16.15
CA LEU A 278 -3.06 0.72 -15.93
C LEU A 278 -4.31 -0.13 -15.66
N ARG A 279 -4.53 -1.18 -16.45
CA ARG A 279 -5.67 -2.10 -16.28
C ARG A 279 -5.64 -2.83 -14.94
N ALA A 280 -4.48 -3.35 -14.55
CA ALA A 280 -4.27 -4.02 -13.27
C ALA A 280 -4.56 -3.06 -12.10
N SER A 281 -4.17 -1.80 -12.24
CA SER A 281 -4.39 -0.78 -11.21
C SER A 281 -5.84 -0.33 -11.11
N ILE A 282 -6.54 -0.20 -12.24
CA ILE A 282 -7.98 0.08 -12.28
C ILE A 282 -8.76 -1.07 -11.62
N SER A 283 -8.40 -2.32 -11.93
CA SER A 283 -9.00 -3.51 -11.31
C SER A 283 -8.73 -3.52 -9.80
N ALA A 284 -7.48 -3.35 -9.39
CA ALA A 284 -7.13 -3.29 -7.97
C ALA A 284 -7.84 -2.15 -7.25
N ALA A 285 -8.14 -1.04 -7.91
CA ALA A 285 -8.88 0.08 -7.34
C ALA A 285 -10.41 -0.13 -7.30
N GLU A 286 -10.93 -1.23 -7.83
CA GLU A 286 -12.37 -1.48 -8.05
C GLU A 286 -13.05 -0.40 -8.92
N LEU A 287 -12.30 0.14 -9.89
CA LEU A 287 -12.77 1.22 -10.77
C LEU A 287 -13.16 0.73 -12.18
N THR A 288 -13.13 -0.58 -12.42
CA THR A 288 -13.42 -1.18 -13.74
C THR A 288 -14.78 -0.78 -14.29
N SER A 289 -15.81 -0.66 -13.44
CA SER A 289 -17.18 -0.30 -13.86
C SER A 289 -17.33 1.15 -14.31
N VAL A 290 -16.39 2.02 -13.95
CA VAL A 290 -16.40 3.45 -14.29
C VAL A 290 -15.25 3.85 -15.22
N ALA A 291 -14.42 2.90 -15.64
CA ALA A 291 -13.36 3.15 -16.61
C ALA A 291 -13.96 3.59 -17.95
N GLY A 292 -13.57 4.77 -18.43
CA GLY A 292 -14.13 5.36 -19.65
C GLY A 292 -15.55 5.93 -19.51
N SER A 293 -16.09 6.03 -18.28
CA SER A 293 -17.39 6.64 -18.05
C SER A 293 -17.38 8.13 -18.40
N PRO A 294 -18.44 8.66 -19.04
CA PRO A 294 -18.58 10.09 -19.30
C PRO A 294 -18.98 10.88 -18.04
N ASN A 295 -19.22 10.20 -16.92
CA ASN A 295 -19.59 10.82 -15.66
C ASN A 295 -18.37 11.11 -14.78
N LYS A 296 -18.48 12.13 -13.94
CA LYS A 296 -17.47 12.42 -12.92
C LYS A 296 -17.34 11.24 -11.96
N VAL A 297 -16.10 10.84 -11.68
CA VAL A 297 -15.81 9.80 -10.70
C VAL A 297 -15.23 10.44 -9.45
N THR A 298 -15.78 10.12 -8.29
CA THR A 298 -15.35 10.69 -7.01
C THR A 298 -14.65 9.66 -6.14
N LEU A 299 -13.68 10.14 -5.37
CA LEU A 299 -13.07 9.46 -4.25
C LEU A 299 -13.24 10.32 -3.01
N GLN A 300 -13.82 9.75 -1.96
CA GLN A 300 -14.10 10.44 -0.69
C GLN A 300 -13.42 9.72 0.46
N GLU A 301 -12.59 10.43 1.22
CA GLU A 301 -11.92 9.89 2.40
C GLU A 301 -12.70 10.20 3.67
N ARG A 302 -13.09 9.15 4.38
CA ARG A 302 -13.60 9.21 5.75
C ARG A 302 -12.52 8.76 6.72
N TRP A 303 -12.71 9.08 7.99
CA TRP A 303 -11.74 8.72 9.02
C TRP A 303 -11.45 7.22 9.08
N SER A 304 -12.45 6.37 8.83
CA SER A 304 -12.34 4.90 8.90
C SER A 304 -12.24 4.19 7.54
N GLY A 305 -12.43 4.88 6.42
CA GLY A 305 -12.39 4.25 5.10
C GLY A 305 -12.40 5.25 3.95
N VAL A 306 -12.32 4.75 2.73
CA VAL A 306 -12.43 5.52 1.50
C VAL A 306 -13.59 5.00 0.67
N THR A 307 -14.34 5.86 0.02
CA THR A 307 -15.33 5.46 -0.98
C THR A 307 -14.87 5.94 -2.35
N ALA A 308 -14.65 5.02 -3.28
CA ALA A 308 -14.26 5.32 -4.65
C ALA A 308 -15.31 4.76 -5.60
N ALA A 309 -15.90 5.60 -6.46
CA ALA A 309 -16.96 5.20 -7.39
C ALA A 309 -18.13 4.41 -6.74
N GLY A 310 -18.48 4.74 -5.49
CA GLY A 310 -19.52 4.05 -4.72
C GLY A 310 -19.08 2.78 -4.00
N ILE A 311 -17.88 2.25 -4.26
CA ILE A 311 -17.30 1.12 -3.54
C ILE A 311 -16.60 1.61 -2.28
N GLY A 312 -16.90 0.98 -1.14
CA GLY A 312 -16.29 1.28 0.15
C GLY A 312 -15.03 0.44 0.38
N HIS A 313 -13.98 1.08 0.89
CA HIS A 313 -12.70 0.46 1.21
C HIS A 313 -12.30 0.76 2.65
N ALA A 314 -11.80 -0.24 3.36
CA ALA A 314 -11.22 -0.10 4.69
C ALA A 314 -9.84 -0.77 4.73
N SER A 315 -8.84 -0.03 5.20
CA SER A 315 -7.45 -0.48 5.23
C SER A 315 -6.89 -0.57 6.65
N TYR A 316 -6.05 -1.58 6.86
CA TYR A 316 -5.47 -1.97 8.14
C TYR A 316 -3.99 -2.27 7.96
N ALA A 317 -3.15 -1.75 8.85
CA ALA A 317 -1.74 -2.14 8.90
C ALA A 317 -1.59 -3.45 9.68
N ILE A 318 -0.74 -4.34 9.19
CA ILE A 318 -0.22 -5.47 9.97
C ILE A 318 0.85 -4.91 10.90
N THR A 319 0.55 -4.99 12.19
CA THR A 319 1.38 -4.40 13.22
C THR A 319 1.90 -5.43 14.22
N GLY A 320 1.32 -6.63 14.24
CA GLY A 320 1.83 -7.82 14.91
C GLY A 320 1.88 -8.95 13.89
N TRP A 321 3.03 -9.59 13.76
CA TRP A 321 3.27 -10.67 12.81
C TRP A 321 3.13 -12.03 13.52
N PRO A 322 2.63 -13.06 12.82
CA PRO A 322 2.39 -14.35 13.43
C PRO A 322 3.72 -15.02 13.82
N LYS A 323 3.73 -15.76 14.93
CA LYS A 323 4.89 -16.53 15.39
C LYS A 323 5.01 -17.82 14.56
N GLY A 324 5.63 -17.76 13.38
CA GLY A 324 5.83 -18.96 12.54
C GLY A 324 5.99 -18.66 11.04
N LYS A 325 5.50 -19.57 10.18
CA LYS A 325 5.50 -19.38 8.72
C LYS A 325 4.52 -18.26 8.34
N ILE A 326 5.05 -17.05 8.23
CA ILE A 326 4.33 -15.82 7.88
C ILE A 326 3.47 -16.00 6.62
N THR A 327 3.97 -16.69 5.59
CA THR A 327 3.34 -16.67 4.27
C THR A 327 2.05 -17.50 4.16
N GLY A 328 2.00 -18.70 4.73
CA GLY A 328 0.80 -19.54 4.72
C GLY A 328 -0.34 -18.94 5.53
N SER A 329 -0.02 -18.35 6.68
CA SER A 329 -1.00 -17.69 7.54
C SER A 329 -1.60 -16.42 6.93
N LEU A 330 -0.84 -15.68 6.11
CA LEU A 330 -1.32 -14.43 5.53
C LEU A 330 -2.24 -14.62 4.31
N ASN A 331 -2.14 -15.75 3.60
CA ASN A 331 -3.07 -16.08 2.50
C ASN A 331 -4.53 -16.05 3.02
N ALA A 332 -4.76 -16.56 4.22
CA ALA A 332 -6.07 -16.60 4.85
C ALA A 332 -6.69 -15.21 5.09
N LEU A 333 -5.88 -14.16 5.29
CA LEU A 333 -6.39 -12.78 5.43
C LEU A 333 -7.07 -12.26 4.16
N THR A 334 -6.71 -12.82 3.00
CA THR A 334 -7.33 -12.49 1.71
C THR A 334 -8.56 -13.34 1.38
N SER A 335 -8.92 -14.29 2.24
CA SER A 335 -10.11 -15.14 2.10
C SER A 335 -11.38 -14.53 2.73
N VAL A 336 -11.32 -13.27 3.16
CA VAL A 336 -12.47 -12.55 3.72
C VAL A 336 -13.55 -12.39 2.64
N ARG A 337 -14.79 -12.71 3.02
CA ARG A 337 -15.96 -12.47 2.17
C ARG A 337 -16.28 -10.98 2.12
N ALA A 338 -15.93 -10.37 1.00
CA ALA A 338 -16.22 -8.99 0.63
C ALA A 338 -16.32 -8.92 -0.92
N LEU A 339 -16.38 -7.72 -1.50
CA LEU A 339 -16.21 -7.58 -2.95
C LEU A 339 -14.81 -8.04 -3.36
N SER A 340 -13.79 -7.56 -2.64
CA SER A 340 -12.40 -8.02 -2.79
C SER A 340 -11.61 -7.83 -1.51
N ALA A 341 -10.53 -8.60 -1.38
CA ALA A 341 -9.54 -8.44 -0.32
C ALA A 341 -8.16 -8.30 -0.95
N THR A 342 -7.43 -7.25 -0.57
CA THR A 342 -6.07 -6.99 -1.02
C THR A 342 -5.09 -7.08 0.15
N LEU A 343 -4.03 -7.86 0.03
CA LEU A 343 -2.90 -7.84 0.95
C LEU A 343 -1.67 -7.33 0.20
N ALA A 344 -1.10 -6.23 0.67
CA ALA A 344 0.16 -5.70 0.17
C ALA A 344 1.24 -5.86 1.25
N MET A 345 2.34 -6.55 0.93
CA MET A 345 3.49 -6.74 1.81
C MET A 345 4.73 -6.15 1.16
N SER A 346 5.45 -5.28 1.86
CA SER A 346 6.66 -4.64 1.34
C SER A 346 7.87 -5.01 2.17
N ILE A 347 8.96 -5.36 1.48
CA ILE A 347 10.30 -5.42 2.05
C ILE A 347 11.10 -4.18 1.63
N SER A 348 11.89 -3.62 2.54
CA SER A 348 12.71 -2.43 2.32
C SER A 348 14.07 -2.57 3.01
N PRO A 349 15.11 -1.86 2.56
CA PRO A 349 16.40 -1.86 3.24
C PRO A 349 16.26 -1.39 4.70
N ALA A 350 16.92 -2.09 5.63
CA ALA A 350 17.04 -1.66 7.02
C ALA A 350 18.37 -0.95 7.26
N SER A 351 18.43 -0.11 8.29
CA SER A 351 19.68 0.51 8.75
C SER A 351 20.63 -0.47 9.43
N ASP A 352 20.08 -1.57 9.95
CA ASP A 352 20.83 -2.63 10.62
C ASP A 352 21.31 -3.63 9.56
N GLU A 353 22.60 -3.92 9.57
CA GLU A 353 23.20 -4.90 8.65
C GLU A 353 22.54 -6.28 8.78
N GLY A 354 22.26 -6.91 7.64
CA GLY A 354 21.62 -8.23 7.58
C GLY A 354 20.14 -8.26 7.96
N LYS A 355 19.49 -7.11 8.17
CA LYS A 355 18.03 -7.04 8.42
C LYS A 355 17.30 -6.36 7.26
N ILE A 356 16.03 -6.70 7.12
CA ILE A 356 15.10 -6.04 6.20
C ILE A 356 13.92 -5.46 6.99
N GLY A 357 13.42 -4.31 6.54
CA GLY A 357 12.15 -3.79 7.02
C GLY A 357 11.01 -4.52 6.33
N LEU A 358 10.06 -5.06 7.11
CA LEU A 358 8.83 -5.68 6.60
C LEU A 358 7.62 -4.88 7.04
N ARG A 359 6.74 -4.53 6.09
CA ARG A 359 5.45 -3.88 6.34
C ARG A 359 4.35 -4.62 5.58
N GLY A 360 3.11 -4.45 6.05
CA GLY A 360 1.96 -5.10 5.47
C GLY A 360 0.70 -4.26 5.65
N VAL A 361 -0.13 -4.18 4.61
CA VAL A 361 -1.43 -3.53 4.61
C VAL A 361 -2.46 -4.49 4.04
N VAL A 362 -3.57 -4.65 4.76
CA VAL A 362 -4.76 -5.35 4.28
C VAL A 362 -5.82 -4.31 3.94
N ARG A 363 -6.42 -4.40 2.76
CA ARG A 363 -7.56 -3.60 2.33
C ARG A 363 -8.73 -4.50 1.98
N LEU A 364 -9.88 -4.22 2.57
CA LEU A 364 -11.16 -4.81 2.19
C LEU A 364 -11.92 -3.83 1.32
N SER A 365 -12.56 -4.33 0.27
CA SER A 365 -13.48 -3.57 -0.59
C SER A 365 -14.86 -4.20 -0.51
N ALA A 366 -15.92 -3.40 -0.46
CA ALA A 366 -17.29 -3.86 -0.38
C ALA A 366 -18.24 -2.91 -1.11
N ARG A 367 -19.37 -3.43 -1.61
CA ARG A 367 -20.30 -2.66 -2.43
C ARG A 367 -21.14 -1.68 -1.63
N ASN A 368 -21.28 -1.90 -0.33
CA ASN A 368 -22.04 -1.05 0.57
C ASN A 368 -21.46 -1.09 2.00
N PRO A 369 -21.84 -0.13 2.87
CA PRO A 369 -21.31 -0.06 4.24
C PRO A 369 -21.60 -1.30 5.10
N ARG A 370 -22.78 -1.92 4.95
CA ARG A 370 -23.15 -3.11 5.76
C ARG A 370 -22.26 -4.31 5.43
N GLU A 371 -21.98 -4.51 4.15
CA GLU A 371 -21.05 -5.54 3.70
C GLU A 371 -19.62 -5.27 4.20
N LEU A 372 -19.19 -3.99 4.18
CA LEU A 372 -17.87 -3.60 4.68
C LEU A 372 -17.72 -3.87 6.18
N ASP A 373 -18.73 -3.51 6.99
CA ASP A 373 -18.73 -3.76 8.43
C ASP A 373 -18.70 -5.26 8.75
N ALA A 374 -19.45 -6.07 7.99
CA ALA A 374 -19.45 -7.52 8.14
C ALA A 374 -18.10 -8.14 7.70
N ALA A 375 -17.45 -7.59 6.68
CA ALA A 375 -16.12 -8.00 6.25
C ALA A 375 -15.04 -7.63 7.28
N ASP A 376 -15.13 -6.45 7.90
CA ASP A 376 -14.24 -6.03 8.99
C ASP A 376 -14.30 -7.01 10.17
N GLN A 377 -15.50 -7.32 10.67
CA GLN A 377 -15.67 -8.27 11.78
C GLN A 377 -15.05 -9.64 11.47
N ARG A 378 -15.21 -10.14 10.24
CA ARG A 378 -14.61 -11.41 9.80
C ARG A 378 -13.10 -11.34 9.71
N LEU A 379 -12.56 -10.23 9.22
CA LEU A 379 -11.12 -10.00 9.14
C LEU A 379 -10.51 -9.97 10.56
N GLN A 380 -11.14 -9.30 11.52
CA GLN A 380 -10.67 -9.32 12.92
C GLN A 380 -10.66 -10.74 13.49
N GLY A 381 -11.76 -11.49 13.30
CA GLY A 381 -11.83 -12.88 13.77
C GLY A 381 -10.79 -13.80 13.11
N LEU A 382 -10.46 -13.58 11.83
CA LEU A 382 -9.36 -14.30 11.16
C LEU A 382 -8.00 -13.87 11.70
N ALA A 383 -7.76 -12.58 11.90
CA ALA A 383 -6.51 -12.06 12.44
C ALA A 383 -6.22 -12.61 13.83
N GLU A 384 -7.23 -12.68 14.71
CA GLU A 384 -7.13 -13.31 16.04
C GLU A 384 -6.74 -14.79 15.95
N ARG A 385 -7.38 -15.56 15.07
CA ARG A 385 -7.07 -16.98 14.86
C ARG A 385 -5.65 -17.22 14.33
N LEU A 386 -5.14 -16.26 13.57
CA LEU A 386 -3.83 -16.35 12.92
C LEU A 386 -2.70 -15.71 13.76
N ASP A 387 -2.98 -15.21 14.97
CA ASP A 387 -2.02 -14.46 15.80
C ASP A 387 -1.43 -13.23 15.06
N VAL A 388 -2.27 -12.54 14.26
CA VAL A 388 -1.93 -11.33 13.52
C VAL A 388 -2.62 -10.13 14.18
N THR A 389 -1.88 -9.06 14.47
CA THR A 389 -2.47 -7.83 14.99
C THR A 389 -2.68 -6.80 13.89
N LEU A 390 -3.93 -6.51 13.58
CA LEU A 390 -4.32 -5.49 12.61
C LEU A 390 -4.65 -4.16 13.31
N THR A 391 -4.08 -3.06 12.83
CA THR A 391 -4.41 -1.71 13.31
C THR A 391 -5.11 -0.94 12.18
N PRO A 392 -6.36 -0.47 12.36
CA PRO A 392 -7.03 0.36 11.38
C PRO A 392 -6.23 1.62 11.04
N LEU A 393 -6.05 1.92 9.74
CA LEU A 393 -5.29 3.07 9.25
C LEU A 393 -6.14 4.35 9.23
N ARG A 394 -6.73 4.69 10.38
CA ARG A 394 -7.63 5.84 10.49
C ARG A 394 -6.93 7.15 10.13
N GLY A 395 -7.58 7.97 9.32
CA GLY A 395 -7.03 9.22 8.78
C GLY A 395 -5.89 9.06 7.76
N LEU A 396 -5.58 7.83 7.34
CA LEU A 396 -4.56 7.49 6.33
C LEU A 396 -5.12 6.55 5.26
N GLN A 397 -6.44 6.54 5.07
CA GLN A 397 -7.12 5.52 4.27
C GLN A 397 -6.85 5.69 2.78
N VAL A 398 -6.70 6.92 2.28
CA VAL A 398 -6.31 7.16 0.88
C VAL A 398 -4.88 6.72 0.62
N SER A 399 -3.97 7.01 1.56
CA SER A 399 -2.58 6.58 1.44
C SER A 399 -2.46 5.05 1.47
N ALA A 400 -3.23 4.39 2.34
CA ALA A 400 -3.31 2.94 2.42
C ALA A 400 -3.95 2.33 1.17
N PHE A 401 -5.01 2.96 0.64
CA PHE A 401 -5.65 2.58 -0.61
C PHE A 401 -4.64 2.63 -1.76
N ALA A 402 -3.93 3.75 -1.92
CA ALA A 402 -2.89 3.90 -2.93
C ALA A 402 -1.79 2.83 -2.76
N ALA A 403 -1.29 2.60 -1.54
CA ALA A 403 -0.25 1.60 -1.23
C ALA A 403 -0.64 0.14 -1.51
N THR A 404 -1.91 -0.13 -1.83
CA THR A 404 -2.40 -1.45 -2.23
C THR A 404 -2.65 -1.57 -3.74
N LEU A 405 -2.31 -0.54 -4.51
CA LEU A 405 -2.36 -0.55 -5.99
C LEU A 405 -0.98 -0.91 -6.57
N PRO A 406 -0.91 -1.61 -7.71
CA PRO A 406 0.36 -1.96 -8.36
C PRO A 406 1.26 -0.76 -8.71
N ILE A 407 0.66 0.39 -8.98
CA ILE A 407 1.31 1.60 -9.50
C ILE A 407 1.73 2.63 -8.44
N GLY A 408 1.40 2.44 -7.17
CA GLY A 408 1.55 3.54 -6.22
C GLY A 408 1.66 3.16 -4.75
N GLY A 409 2.29 4.07 -4.00
CA GLY A 409 2.42 4.00 -2.54
C GLY A 409 3.38 2.92 -2.04
N THR A 410 3.62 2.93 -0.73
CA THR A 410 4.33 1.87 -0.02
C THR A 410 3.54 1.48 1.22
N ALA A 411 3.46 0.17 1.47
CA ALA A 411 2.81 -0.40 2.66
C ALA A 411 3.55 -0.03 3.96
#